data_AF-F3NTG9-F1
#
_entry.id   AF-F3NTG9-F1
#
_cell.length_a   1.000
_cell.length_b   1.000
_cell.length_c   1.000
_cell.angle_alpha   90.00
_cell.angle_beta   90.00
_cell.angle_gamma   90.00
#
_symmetry.space_group_name_H-M   'P 1'
#
loop_
_entity.id
_entity.type
_entity.pdbx_description
1 polymer ?
#
loop_
_entity_poly.entity_id
_entity_poly.type
_entity_poly.pdbx_seq_one_letter_code
_entity_poly.pdbx_strand_id
1 'polypeptide(L)'
;MRSGVLDVQVPGPSEVAAQYIEQLVDDLGIGDLAQLAHHAALTREEAAEGAATVLGFAGPDLEEPLCELGAHSLVDDIAERPPQHWGRLHTQAVRAALYLCLADLADALLDASESTPTPLRWRSGTEQGQESAEACVSGVRRHVLVDRAAALPPREMPVWSRPDVAPVQFAWRWQLRPGASEPITHGCGTFPTPFAARHAAECAITAMAAGRCEL
;
A
#
# COMPACT_ATOMS: atom_id res chain seq x y z
N MET A 1 38.00 31.21 20.57
CA MET A 1 37.12 30.87 19.42
C MET A 1 36.10 29.86 19.90
N ARG A 2 34.82 30.26 20.03
CA ARG A 2 33.72 29.34 20.33
C ARG A 2 33.16 28.87 18.99
N SER A 3 33.34 27.59 18.67
CA SER A 3 32.67 26.96 17.53
C SER A 3 31.22 26.72 17.91
N GLY A 4 30.32 27.59 17.45
CA GLY A 4 28.90 27.35 17.50
C GLY A 4 28.55 26.39 16.36
N VAL A 5 28.61 25.08 16.64
CA VAL A 5 28.00 24.08 15.77
C VAL A 5 26.50 24.24 15.98
N LEU A 6 25.82 24.82 14.99
CA LEU A 6 24.37 24.71 14.90
C LEU A 6 24.06 23.23 14.74
N ASP A 7 23.48 22.65 15.79
CA ASP A 7 22.97 21.28 15.80
C ASP A 7 21.73 21.26 14.90
N VAL A 8 21.96 21.25 13.58
CA VAL A 8 20.90 21.12 12.59
C VAL A 8 20.46 19.68 12.65
N GLN A 9 19.35 19.43 13.34
CA GLN A 9 18.67 18.15 13.27
C GLN A 9 18.29 17.91 11.81
N VAL A 10 18.90 16.90 11.20
CA VAL A 10 18.53 16.44 9.86
C VAL A 10 17.33 15.51 10.06
N PRO A 11 16.16 15.81 9.48
CA PRO A 11 14.98 14.97 9.61
C PRO A 11 15.24 13.57 9.06
N GLY A 12 14.58 12.57 9.64
CA GLY A 12 14.70 11.18 9.21
C GLY A 12 14.16 10.97 7.78
N PRO A 13 14.56 9.90 7.07
CA PRO A 13 14.09 9.62 5.71
C PRO A 13 12.56 9.55 5.57
N SER A 14 11.87 8.96 6.56
CA SER A 14 10.39 8.90 6.60
C SER A 14 9.76 10.29 6.73
N GLU A 15 10.31 11.14 7.61
CA GLU A 15 9.83 12.52 7.79
C GLU A 15 10.02 13.37 6.53
N VAL A 16 11.16 13.20 5.82
CA VAL A 16 11.39 13.84 4.53
C VAL A 16 10.40 13.33 3.47
N ALA A 17 10.15 12.01 3.41
CA ALA A 17 9.21 11.43 2.46
C ALA A 17 7.79 11.94 2.71
N ALA A 18 7.34 11.98 3.96
CA ALA A 18 6.04 12.54 4.36
C ALA A 18 5.90 14.00 3.92
N GLN A 19 6.91 14.85 4.16
CA GLN A 19 6.89 16.26 3.73
C GLN A 19 6.79 16.40 2.20
N TYR A 20 7.50 15.55 1.44
CA TYR A 20 7.41 15.56 -0.02
C TYR A 20 6.04 15.12 -0.52
N ILE A 21 5.43 14.11 0.11
CA ILE A 21 4.09 13.63 -0.20
C ILE A 21 3.05 14.71 0.11
N GLU A 22 3.17 15.36 1.28
CA GLU A 22 2.36 16.50 1.69
C GLU A 22 2.36 17.59 0.62
N GLN A 23 3.55 18.06 0.27
CA GLN A 23 3.71 19.10 -0.75
C GLN A 23 3.13 18.67 -2.11
N LEU A 24 3.40 17.43 -2.55
CA LEU A 24 2.96 16.94 -3.85
C LEU A 24 1.44 16.91 -3.97
N VAL A 25 0.72 16.41 -2.96
CA VAL A 25 -0.74 16.29 -3.00
C VAL A 25 -1.41 17.65 -2.75
N ASP A 26 -0.83 18.53 -1.93
CA ASP A 26 -1.38 19.87 -1.70
C ASP A 26 -1.34 20.75 -2.96
N ASP A 27 -0.32 20.57 -3.79
CA ASP A 27 -0.16 21.27 -5.06
C ASP A 27 -1.13 20.76 -6.15
N LEU A 28 -1.80 19.62 -5.94
CA LEU A 28 -2.76 19.08 -6.91
C LEU A 28 -4.06 19.88 -6.95
N GLY A 29 -4.48 20.20 -8.17
CA GLY A 29 -5.85 20.63 -8.46
C GLY A 29 -6.85 19.48 -8.25
N ILE A 30 -8.14 19.82 -8.10
CA ILE A 30 -9.20 18.84 -7.78
C ILE A 30 -9.28 17.70 -8.82
N GLY A 31 -9.06 17.99 -10.10
CA GLY A 31 -9.06 16.98 -11.16
C GLY A 31 -7.93 15.97 -11.01
N ASP A 32 -6.71 16.45 -10.82
CA ASP A 32 -5.52 15.60 -10.66
C ASP A 32 -5.56 14.82 -9.33
N LEU A 33 -6.09 15.44 -8.28
CA LEU A 33 -6.32 14.79 -7.00
C LEU A 33 -7.30 13.61 -7.12
N ALA A 34 -8.43 13.81 -7.81
CA ALA A 34 -9.39 12.76 -8.06
C ALA A 34 -8.81 11.65 -8.95
N GLN A 35 -8.01 12.03 -9.96
CA GLN A 35 -7.31 11.09 -10.80
C GLN A 35 -6.31 10.26 -9.97
N LEU A 36 -5.52 10.88 -9.10
CA LEU A 36 -4.58 10.18 -8.23
C LEU A 36 -5.29 9.22 -7.28
N ALA A 37 -6.36 9.65 -6.61
CA ALA A 37 -7.17 8.80 -5.74
C ALA A 37 -7.77 7.60 -6.49
N HIS A 38 -8.18 7.79 -7.75
CA HIS A 38 -8.63 6.68 -8.59
C HIS A 38 -7.50 5.70 -8.95
N HIS A 39 -6.31 6.20 -9.29
CA HIS A 39 -5.16 5.35 -9.63
C HIS A 39 -4.58 4.61 -8.42
N ALA A 40 -4.62 5.23 -7.24
CA ALA A 40 -4.30 4.60 -5.96
C ALA A 40 -5.36 3.56 -5.54
N ALA A 41 -6.49 3.48 -6.28
CA ALA A 41 -7.61 2.60 -5.97
C ALA A 41 -8.13 2.78 -4.53
N LEU A 42 -8.18 4.04 -4.08
CA LEU A 42 -8.56 4.42 -2.71
C LEU A 42 -9.84 3.69 -2.28
N THR A 43 -9.79 3.00 -1.14
CA THR A 43 -10.92 2.26 -0.59
C THR A 43 -11.86 3.19 0.16
N ARG A 44 -13.10 2.71 0.40
CA ARG A 44 -14.05 3.47 1.23
C ARG A 44 -13.57 3.62 2.68
N GLU A 45 -12.80 2.67 3.19
CA GLU A 45 -12.24 2.71 4.54
C GLU A 45 -11.14 3.79 4.64
N GLU A 46 -10.18 3.79 3.73
CA GLU A 46 -9.13 4.82 3.64
C GLU A 46 -9.74 6.22 3.46
N ALA A 47 -10.77 6.34 2.62
CA ALA A 47 -11.50 7.60 2.45
C ALA A 47 -12.26 8.02 3.72
N ALA A 48 -12.81 7.07 4.48
CA ALA A 48 -13.50 7.34 5.74
C ALA A 48 -12.52 7.78 6.82
N GLU A 49 -11.32 7.19 6.88
CA GLU A 49 -10.26 7.59 7.79
C GLU A 49 -9.78 9.02 7.50
N GLY A 50 -9.56 9.35 6.23
CA GLY A 50 -9.25 10.72 5.81
C GLY A 50 -10.38 11.71 6.14
N ALA A 51 -11.64 11.31 5.95
CA ALA A 51 -12.80 12.13 6.30
C ALA A 51 -12.93 12.35 7.82
N ALA A 52 -12.75 11.29 8.62
CA ALA A 52 -12.80 11.35 10.07
C ALA A 52 -11.69 12.27 10.62
N THR A 53 -10.48 12.18 10.06
CA THR A 53 -9.36 13.06 10.39
C THR A 53 -9.73 14.53 10.19
N VAL A 54 -10.28 14.88 9.01
CA VAL A 54 -10.69 16.26 8.70
C VAL A 54 -11.83 16.74 9.61
N LEU A 55 -12.80 15.87 9.90
CA LEU A 55 -13.94 16.21 10.77
C LEU A 55 -13.50 16.41 12.23
N GLY A 56 -12.58 15.58 12.73
CA GLY A 56 -11.99 15.72 14.07
C GLY A 56 -11.22 17.03 14.23
N PHE A 57 -10.50 17.47 13.19
CA PHE A 57 -9.85 18.79 13.18
C PHE A 57 -10.83 19.96 13.02
N ALA A 58 -11.97 19.74 12.36
CA ALA A 58 -12.98 20.78 12.14
C ALA A 58 -13.81 21.09 13.41
N GLY A 59 -13.84 20.18 14.39
CA GLY A 59 -14.58 20.38 15.64
C GLY A 59 -14.10 19.44 16.76
N PRO A 60 -13.24 19.91 17.69
CA PRO A 60 -12.75 19.09 18.80
C PRO A 60 -13.86 18.67 19.81
N ASP A 61 -15.06 19.24 19.67
CA ASP A 61 -16.23 18.94 20.51
C ASP A 61 -17.18 17.89 19.90
N LEU A 62 -16.88 17.37 18.70
CA LEU A 62 -17.65 16.28 18.10
C LEU A 62 -17.27 14.96 18.76
N GLU A 63 -18.27 14.25 19.30
CA GLU A 63 -18.05 12.89 19.81
C GLU A 63 -17.58 11.97 18.68
N GLU A 64 -16.63 11.09 18.98
CA GLU A 64 -16.00 10.16 18.04
C GLU A 64 -17.03 9.39 17.15
N PRO A 65 -18.17 8.90 17.67
CA PRO A 65 -19.18 8.25 16.83
C PRO A 65 -19.88 9.18 15.83
N LEU A 66 -19.96 10.49 16.12
CA LEU A 66 -20.51 11.50 15.20
C LEU A 66 -19.50 11.84 14.09
N CYS A 67 -18.21 11.84 14.39
CA CYS A 67 -17.14 11.96 13.40
C CYS A 67 -17.17 10.75 12.45
N GLU A 68 -17.30 9.53 12.97
CA GLU A 68 -17.44 8.33 12.15
C GLU A 68 -18.66 8.38 11.24
N LEU A 69 -19.84 8.73 11.76
CA LEU A 69 -21.06 8.80 10.97
C LEU A 69 -20.97 9.90 9.89
N GLY A 70 -20.40 11.05 10.24
CA GLY A 70 -20.13 12.14 9.30
C GLY A 70 -19.12 11.74 8.21
N ALA A 71 -18.09 10.96 8.57
CA ALA A 71 -17.09 10.47 7.64
C ALA A 71 -17.72 9.55 6.58
N HIS A 72 -18.55 8.59 7.00
CA HIS A 72 -19.27 7.71 6.07
C HIS A 72 -20.17 8.51 5.13
N SER A 73 -20.94 9.47 5.65
CA SER A 73 -21.78 10.34 4.81
C SER A 73 -20.97 11.16 3.81
N LEU A 74 -19.77 11.63 4.20
CA LEU A 74 -18.89 12.37 3.30
C LEU A 74 -18.29 11.47 2.22
N VAL A 75 -17.93 10.23 2.56
CA VAL A 75 -17.44 9.23 1.59
C VAL A 75 -18.50 8.88 0.55
N ASP A 76 -19.75 8.75 0.96
CA ASP A 76 -20.86 8.51 0.02
C ASP A 76 -21.03 9.71 -0.94
N ASP A 77 -20.98 10.94 -0.43
CA ASP A 77 -21.00 12.14 -1.26
C ASP A 77 -19.79 12.21 -2.23
N ILE A 78 -18.59 11.81 -1.78
CA ILE A 78 -17.38 11.73 -2.63
C ILE A 78 -17.54 10.69 -3.75
N ALA A 79 -18.16 9.55 -3.44
CA ALA A 79 -18.37 8.46 -4.39
C ALA A 79 -19.39 8.83 -5.48
N GLU A 80 -20.45 9.56 -5.10
CA GLU A 80 -21.57 9.87 -5.98
C GLU A 80 -21.37 11.16 -6.79
N ARG A 81 -20.60 12.13 -6.27
CA ARG A 81 -20.45 13.44 -6.91
C ARG A 81 -19.22 13.51 -7.82
N PRO A 82 -19.33 14.12 -9.02
CA PRO A 82 -18.16 14.37 -9.85
C PRO A 82 -17.19 15.34 -9.14
N PRO A 83 -15.87 15.21 -9.35
CA PRO A 83 -14.86 16.03 -8.67
C PRO A 83 -15.08 17.54 -8.79
N GLN A 84 -15.59 18.03 -9.92
CA GLN A 84 -15.89 19.45 -10.13
C GLN A 84 -16.94 20.04 -9.16
N HIS A 85 -17.71 19.20 -8.46
CA HIS A 85 -18.71 19.60 -7.48
C HIS A 85 -18.27 19.35 -6.03
N TRP A 86 -17.04 18.92 -5.82
CA TRP A 86 -16.48 18.74 -4.49
C TRP A 86 -16.32 20.09 -3.80
N GLY A 87 -16.97 20.22 -2.65
CA GLY A 87 -16.69 21.30 -1.69
C GLY A 87 -15.42 21.04 -0.90
N ARG A 88 -14.97 22.05 -0.14
CA ARG A 88 -13.71 22.01 0.65
C ARG A 88 -13.53 20.73 1.47
N LEU A 89 -14.55 20.27 2.19
CA LEU A 89 -14.47 19.09 3.03
C LEU A 89 -14.20 17.80 2.24
N HIS A 90 -14.83 17.64 1.07
CA HIS A 90 -14.58 16.49 0.18
C HIS A 90 -13.12 16.48 -0.29
N THR A 91 -12.62 17.63 -0.75
CA THR A 91 -11.24 17.76 -1.22
C THR A 91 -10.25 17.47 -0.09
N GLN A 92 -10.48 18.01 1.12
CA GLN A 92 -9.61 17.77 2.27
C GLN A 92 -9.64 16.32 2.73
N ALA A 93 -10.81 15.66 2.73
CA ALA A 93 -10.92 14.26 3.08
C ALA A 93 -10.13 13.35 2.11
N VAL A 94 -10.25 13.60 0.80
CA VAL A 94 -9.47 12.86 -0.21
C VAL A 94 -7.97 13.13 -0.08
N ARG A 95 -7.56 14.36 0.22
CA ARG A 95 -6.15 14.68 0.50
C ARG A 95 -5.63 13.94 1.73
N ALA A 96 -6.38 14.00 2.84
CA ALA A 96 -6.02 13.32 4.08
C ALA A 96 -5.89 11.80 3.88
N ALA A 97 -6.82 11.19 3.16
CA ALA A 97 -6.74 9.77 2.82
C ALA A 97 -5.50 9.44 1.96
N LEU A 98 -5.22 10.26 0.93
CA LEU A 98 -4.02 10.08 0.11
C LEU A 98 -2.72 10.28 0.89
N TYR A 99 -2.68 11.19 1.86
CA TYR A 99 -1.52 11.36 2.74
C TYR A 99 -1.21 10.10 3.51
N LEU A 100 -2.22 9.52 4.17
CA LEU A 100 -2.07 8.30 4.94
C LEU A 100 -1.59 7.15 4.04
N CYS A 101 -2.28 6.89 2.93
CA CYS A 101 -1.91 5.80 2.02
C CYS A 101 -0.51 5.95 1.41
N LEU A 102 -0.12 7.16 1.01
CA LEU A 102 1.19 7.39 0.40
C LEU A 102 2.33 7.40 1.43
N ALA A 103 2.06 7.88 2.65
CA ALA A 103 3.02 7.81 3.75
C ALA A 103 3.30 6.37 4.16
N ASP A 104 2.25 5.55 4.32
CA ASP A 104 2.38 4.11 4.59
C ASP A 104 3.15 3.39 3.48
N LEU A 105 2.88 3.75 2.22
CA LEU A 105 3.65 3.22 1.09
C LEU A 105 5.12 3.65 1.14
N ALA A 106 5.41 4.90 1.47
CA ALA A 106 6.77 5.40 1.57
C ALA A 106 7.54 4.72 2.71
N ASP A 107 6.93 4.55 3.87
CA ASP A 107 7.51 3.81 4.99
C ASP A 107 7.77 2.36 4.61
N ALA A 108 6.80 1.68 3.97
CA ALA A 108 7.00 0.32 3.46
C ALA A 108 8.13 0.23 2.42
N LEU A 109 8.28 1.23 1.55
CA LEU A 109 9.35 1.30 0.57
C LEU A 109 10.70 1.59 1.21
N LEU A 110 10.75 2.45 2.23
CA LEU A 110 11.96 2.74 3.00
C LEU A 110 12.41 1.49 3.77
N ASP A 111 11.51 0.83 4.49
CA ASP A 111 11.74 -0.44 5.16
C ASP A 111 12.25 -1.53 4.20
N ALA A 112 11.65 -1.62 3.01
CA ALA A 112 12.09 -2.53 1.95
C ALA A 112 13.46 -2.14 1.38
N SER A 113 13.78 -0.85 1.30
CA SER A 113 15.07 -0.37 0.81
C SER A 113 16.20 -0.64 1.80
N GLU A 114 15.92 -0.50 3.11
CA GLU A 114 16.86 -0.80 4.19
C GLU A 114 17.05 -2.31 4.37
N SER A 115 16.00 -3.09 4.09
CA SER A 115 16.07 -4.53 3.97
C SER A 115 16.61 -4.93 2.60
N THR A 116 17.93 -4.82 2.35
CA THR A 116 18.50 -5.32 1.08
C THR A 116 18.06 -6.77 0.86
N PRO A 117 17.13 -7.04 -0.09
CA PRO A 117 16.53 -8.37 -0.18
C PRO A 117 17.59 -9.33 -0.67
N THR A 118 17.64 -10.53 -0.09
CA THR A 118 18.52 -11.59 -0.58
C THR A 118 18.06 -11.96 -1.99
N PRO A 119 18.85 -11.67 -3.05
CA PRO A 119 18.40 -11.92 -4.41
C PRO A 119 18.23 -13.41 -4.63
N LEU A 120 17.07 -13.83 -5.13
CA LEU A 120 16.79 -15.23 -5.39
C LEU A 120 17.19 -15.60 -6.82
N ARG A 121 17.66 -16.84 -7.00
CA ARG A 121 17.95 -17.38 -8.33
C ARG A 121 16.66 -17.87 -8.99
N TRP A 122 15.95 -16.94 -9.63
CA TRP A 122 14.73 -17.21 -10.38
C TRP A 122 15.00 -18.04 -11.64
N ARG A 123 14.14 -19.02 -11.89
CA ARG A 123 14.09 -19.87 -13.06
C ARG A 123 12.69 -19.82 -13.64
N SER A 124 12.57 -19.71 -14.96
CA SER A 124 11.28 -19.81 -15.63
C SER A 124 10.64 -21.17 -15.30
N GLY A 125 9.36 -21.14 -14.92
CA GLY A 125 8.56 -22.31 -14.58
C GLY A 125 8.14 -23.09 -15.81
N THR A 126 7.43 -24.20 -15.56
CA THR A 126 6.90 -25.07 -16.62
C THR A 126 5.68 -24.49 -17.33
N GLU A 127 4.96 -23.57 -16.68
CA GLU A 127 3.80 -22.88 -17.22
C GLU A 127 4.14 -21.45 -17.68
N GLN A 128 3.41 -20.95 -18.69
CA GLN A 128 3.60 -19.58 -19.18
C GLN A 128 3.27 -18.55 -18.09
N GLY A 129 4.23 -17.66 -17.80
CA GLY A 129 4.07 -16.66 -16.76
C GLY A 129 4.23 -17.21 -15.35
N GLN A 130 4.94 -18.33 -15.19
CA GLN A 130 5.36 -18.87 -13.91
C GLN A 130 6.88 -18.72 -13.77
N GLU A 131 7.34 -18.33 -12.59
CA GLU A 131 8.75 -18.27 -12.21
C GLU A 131 8.94 -18.97 -10.86
N SER A 132 10.09 -19.58 -10.63
CA SER A 132 10.37 -20.31 -9.40
C SER A 132 11.79 -20.09 -8.93
N ALA A 133 11.99 -20.12 -7.61
CA ALA A 133 13.30 -20.05 -6.99
C ALA A 133 13.39 -21.05 -5.82
N GLU A 134 14.61 -21.29 -5.37
CA GLU A 134 14.88 -22.02 -4.13
C GLU A 134 15.49 -21.05 -3.12
N ALA A 135 14.99 -21.11 -1.88
CA ALA A 135 15.51 -20.35 -0.76
C ALA A 135 15.80 -21.30 0.41
N CYS A 136 16.79 -20.95 1.24
CA CYS A 136 17.03 -21.64 2.50
C CYS A 136 16.53 -20.74 3.63
N VAL A 137 15.47 -21.16 4.32
CA VAL A 137 14.90 -20.44 5.47
C VAL A 137 15.09 -21.32 6.69
N SER A 138 15.80 -20.82 7.70
CA SER A 138 16.09 -21.56 8.95
C SER A 138 16.69 -22.95 8.71
N GLY A 139 17.54 -23.10 7.69
CA GLY A 139 18.18 -24.37 7.32
C GLY A 139 17.31 -25.32 6.48
N VAL A 140 16.05 -24.95 6.19
CA VAL A 140 15.12 -25.73 5.38
C VAL A 140 15.06 -25.17 3.96
N ARG A 141 15.26 -26.03 2.96
CA ARG A 141 15.08 -25.66 1.56
C ARG A 141 13.59 -25.51 1.25
N ARG A 142 13.19 -24.33 0.79
CA ARG A 142 11.83 -23.96 0.42
C ARG A 142 11.78 -23.64 -1.07
N HIS A 143 10.65 -23.98 -1.70
CA HIS A 143 10.39 -23.59 -3.09
C HIS A 143 9.53 -22.34 -3.11
N VAL A 144 10.03 -21.29 -3.75
CA VAL A 144 9.30 -20.04 -3.97
C VAL A 144 8.73 -20.08 -5.39
N LEU A 145 7.45 -19.77 -5.54
CA LEU A 145 6.76 -19.70 -6.81
C LEU A 145 6.19 -18.30 -7.01
N VAL A 146 6.32 -17.76 -8.20
CA VAL A 146 5.58 -16.58 -8.67
C VAL A 146 4.75 -17.01 -9.87
N ASP A 147 3.45 -16.84 -9.81
CA ASP A 147 2.55 -17.20 -10.90
C ASP A 147 1.52 -16.09 -11.17
N ARG A 148 0.96 -16.12 -12.38
CA ARG A 148 -0.23 -15.34 -12.69
C ARG A 148 -1.43 -16.01 -12.04
N ALA A 149 -2.14 -15.27 -11.21
CA ALA A 149 -3.43 -15.65 -10.67
C ALA A 149 -4.53 -14.79 -11.28
N ALA A 150 -5.75 -15.33 -11.32
CA ALA A 150 -6.92 -14.47 -11.48
C ALA A 150 -6.88 -13.43 -10.37
N ALA A 151 -6.99 -12.15 -10.73
CA ALA A 151 -7.09 -11.09 -9.75
C ALA A 151 -8.36 -11.37 -8.93
N LEU A 152 -8.18 -11.72 -7.66
CA LEU A 152 -9.31 -11.73 -6.73
C LEU A 152 -9.82 -10.29 -6.68
N PRO A 153 -11.15 -10.07 -6.68
CA PRO A 153 -11.67 -8.74 -6.41
C PRO A 153 -11.05 -8.26 -5.10
N PRO A 154 -10.63 -6.98 -5.02
CA PRO A 154 -10.07 -6.44 -3.79
C PRO A 154 -11.04 -6.70 -2.64
N ARG A 155 -10.51 -7.04 -1.46
CA ARG A 155 -11.34 -7.34 -0.26
C ARG A 155 -12.27 -6.18 0.08
N GLU A 156 -11.82 -4.97 -0.21
CA GLU A 156 -12.59 -3.74 -0.10
C GLU A 156 -12.82 -3.13 -1.47
N MET A 157 -14.02 -2.58 -1.65
CA MET A 157 -14.40 -1.96 -2.90
C MET A 157 -13.78 -0.55 -2.98
N PRO A 158 -13.06 -0.20 -4.07
CA PRO A 158 -12.62 1.17 -4.29
C PRO A 158 -13.80 2.14 -4.23
N VAL A 159 -13.59 3.37 -3.75
CA VAL A 159 -14.64 4.40 -3.63
C VAL A 159 -15.40 4.57 -4.96
N TRP A 160 -14.67 4.58 -6.07
CA TRP A 160 -15.21 4.72 -7.43
C TRP A 160 -15.17 3.42 -8.23
N SER A 161 -15.58 2.31 -7.62
CA SER A 161 -15.77 1.06 -8.36
C SER A 161 -16.82 1.23 -9.46
N ARG A 162 -16.40 1.09 -10.73
CA ARG A 162 -17.35 0.99 -11.86
C ARG A 162 -17.81 -0.46 -12.00
N PRO A 163 -19.12 -0.76 -11.97
CA PRO A 163 -19.61 -2.12 -12.22
C PRO A 163 -19.27 -2.63 -13.62
N ASP A 164 -19.05 -1.73 -14.58
CA ASP A 164 -18.88 -2.07 -16.01
C ASP A 164 -17.42 -2.19 -16.47
N VAL A 165 -16.45 -1.87 -15.61
CA VAL A 165 -15.03 -2.06 -15.91
C VAL A 165 -14.52 -3.14 -14.98
N ALA A 166 -14.60 -4.40 -15.41
CA ALA A 166 -13.84 -5.46 -14.75
C ALA A 166 -12.36 -5.03 -14.79
N PRO A 167 -11.72 -4.73 -13.65
CA PRO A 167 -10.29 -4.42 -13.66
C PRO A 167 -9.56 -5.62 -14.25
N VAL A 168 -8.51 -5.36 -15.02
CA VAL A 168 -7.72 -6.37 -15.74
C VAL A 168 -7.47 -7.58 -14.83
N GLN A 169 -8.00 -8.72 -15.26
CA GLN A 169 -8.36 -9.90 -14.44
C GLN A 169 -7.18 -10.76 -14.00
N PHE A 170 -5.96 -10.25 -14.06
CA PHE A 170 -4.78 -11.04 -13.73
C PHE A 170 -3.81 -10.21 -12.88
N ALA A 171 -3.45 -10.79 -11.75
CA ALA A 171 -2.42 -10.26 -10.88
C ALA A 171 -1.37 -11.34 -10.62
N TRP A 172 -0.18 -10.92 -10.25
CA TRP A 172 0.91 -11.80 -9.91
C TRP A 172 0.82 -12.12 -8.43
N ARG A 173 1.03 -13.35 -8.02
CA ARG A 173 1.18 -13.68 -6.60
C ARG A 173 2.48 -14.43 -6.41
N TRP A 174 2.95 -14.44 -5.18
CA TRP A 174 4.04 -15.34 -4.80
C TRP A 174 3.56 -16.31 -3.72
N GLN A 175 4.12 -17.52 -3.76
CA GLN A 175 3.81 -18.61 -2.85
C GLN A 175 5.10 -19.25 -2.36
N LEU A 176 5.17 -19.52 -1.06
CA LEU A 176 6.14 -20.42 -0.48
C LEU A 176 5.52 -21.81 -0.38
N ARG A 177 6.01 -22.73 -1.20
CA ARG A 177 5.66 -24.14 -1.07
C ARG A 177 6.45 -24.76 0.08
N PRO A 178 5.79 -25.62 0.87
CA PRO A 178 6.41 -26.22 2.03
C PRO A 178 7.57 -27.16 1.65
N GLY A 179 8.47 -27.39 2.61
CA GLY A 179 9.43 -28.49 2.53
C GLY A 179 8.72 -29.84 2.64
N ALA A 180 9.45 -30.94 2.39
CA ALA A 180 8.89 -32.31 2.38
C ALA A 180 8.12 -32.76 3.65
N SER A 181 8.20 -31.99 4.74
CA SER A 181 7.57 -32.24 6.03
C SER A 181 6.39 -31.32 6.38
N GLU A 182 6.02 -30.36 5.53
CA GLU A 182 4.93 -29.40 5.81
C GLU A 182 3.84 -29.47 4.72
N PRO A 183 2.54 -29.37 5.06
CA PRO A 183 1.47 -29.44 4.06
C PRO A 183 0.99 -28.06 3.59
N ILE A 184 1.42 -26.96 4.21
CA ILE A 184 0.80 -25.63 4.03
C ILE A 184 1.59 -24.81 3.01
N THR A 185 0.89 -24.34 1.97
CA THR A 185 1.41 -23.35 1.04
C THR A 185 1.06 -21.97 1.57
N HIS A 186 2.07 -21.14 1.84
CA HIS A 186 1.86 -19.76 2.27
C HIS A 186 1.91 -18.87 1.04
N GLY A 187 0.98 -17.92 0.92
CA GLY A 187 0.96 -16.97 -0.18
C GLY A 187 0.72 -15.56 0.34
N CYS A 188 1.32 -14.58 -0.30
CA CYS A 188 1.01 -13.18 -0.07
C CYS A 188 0.09 -12.66 -1.18
N GLY A 189 -0.49 -11.48 -1.00
CA GLY A 189 -1.49 -10.88 -1.87
C GLY A 189 -1.11 -10.74 -3.34
N THR A 190 -1.97 -10.07 -4.09
CA THR A 190 -1.83 -9.89 -5.54
C THR A 190 -1.00 -8.64 -5.87
N PHE A 191 -0.11 -8.74 -6.85
CA PHE A 191 0.83 -7.71 -7.29
C PHE A 191 0.58 -7.34 -8.77
N PRO A 192 0.85 -6.10 -9.17
CA PRO A 192 0.58 -5.63 -10.54
C PRO A 192 1.57 -6.20 -11.57
N THR A 193 2.76 -6.61 -11.15
CA THR A 193 3.84 -7.05 -12.07
C THR A 193 4.57 -8.28 -11.51
N PRO A 194 5.21 -9.10 -12.37
CA PRO A 194 6.01 -10.24 -11.92
C PRO A 194 7.24 -9.78 -11.13
N PHE A 195 7.76 -8.60 -11.46
CA PHE A 195 8.88 -8.00 -10.73
C PHE A 195 8.48 -7.66 -9.29
N ALA A 196 7.33 -7.00 -9.09
CA ALA A 196 6.83 -6.68 -7.76
C ALA A 196 6.58 -7.94 -6.92
N ALA A 197 5.98 -8.99 -7.51
CA ALA A 197 5.78 -10.27 -6.82
C ALA A 197 7.11 -10.96 -6.44
N ARG A 198 8.12 -10.95 -7.32
CA ARG A 198 9.45 -11.48 -7.00
C ARG A 198 10.14 -10.70 -5.90
N HIS A 199 10.11 -9.38 -5.98
CA HIS A 199 10.73 -8.51 -4.99
C HIS A 199 10.07 -8.69 -3.61
N ALA A 200 8.74 -8.74 -3.56
CA ALA A 200 8.01 -9.04 -2.33
C ALA A 200 8.40 -10.41 -1.75
N ALA A 201 8.58 -11.44 -2.60
CA ALA A 201 9.06 -12.74 -2.16
C ALA A 201 10.48 -12.67 -1.58
N GLU A 202 11.39 -11.94 -2.22
CA GLU A 202 12.76 -11.74 -1.74
C GLU A 202 12.80 -11.01 -0.38
N CYS A 203 11.97 -9.98 -0.20
CA CYS A 203 11.81 -9.28 1.08
C CYS A 203 11.29 -10.24 2.16
N ALA A 204 10.26 -11.03 1.86
CA ALA A 204 9.68 -11.99 2.80
C ALA A 204 10.69 -13.07 3.20
N ILE A 205 11.43 -13.64 2.25
CA ILE A 205 12.51 -14.60 2.54
C ILE A 205 13.58 -13.99 3.43
N THR A 206 13.96 -12.74 3.18
CA THR A 206 14.98 -12.03 3.96
C THR A 206 14.49 -11.79 5.40
N ALA A 207 13.25 -11.36 5.58
CA ALA A 207 12.64 -11.18 6.90
C ALA A 207 12.55 -12.50 7.69
N MET A 208 12.14 -13.59 7.03
CA MET A 208 12.09 -14.92 7.64
C MET A 208 13.47 -15.45 8.01
N ALA A 209 14.48 -15.29 7.15
CA ALA A 209 15.85 -15.69 7.43
C ALA A 209 16.46 -14.91 8.61
N ALA A 210 16.03 -13.66 8.81
CA ALA A 210 16.40 -12.83 9.94
C ALA A 210 15.57 -13.11 11.22
N GLY A 211 14.61 -14.03 11.18
CA GLY A 211 13.73 -14.34 12.31
C GLY A 211 12.77 -13.19 12.68
N ARG A 212 12.53 -12.24 11.76
CA ARG A 212 11.64 -11.08 11.99
C ARG A 212 10.17 -11.37 11.70
N CYS A 213 9.88 -12.49 11.04
CA CYS A 213 8.55 -12.89 10.63
C CYS A 213 8.45 -14.42 10.63
N GLU A 214 7.36 -14.94 11.18
CA GLU A 214 6.96 -16.34 11.11
C GLU A 214 5.76 -16.49 10.15
N LEU A 215 5.59 -17.68 9.58
CA LEU A 215 4.56 -17.98 8.58
C LEU A 215 3.34 -18.70 9.17
#